data_AF-A0A836SQS8-F1
#
_entry.id   AF-A0A836SQS8-F1
#
_cell.length_a   1.000
_cell.length_b   1.000
_cell.length_c   1.000
_cell.angle_alpha   90.00
_cell.angle_beta   90.00
_cell.angle_gamma   90.00
#
_symmetry.space_group_name_H-M   'P 1'
#
loop_
_entity.id
_entity.type
_entity.pdbx_description
1 polymer ?
#
loop_
_entity_poly.entity_id
_entity_poly.type
_entity_poly.pdbx_seq_one_letter_code
_entity_poly.pdbx_strand_id
1 'polypeptide(L)'
;PLRPGLVHRLDKDTSGVMVVAKTEGAHRTLSKGWKEGGVFKRYLAVVWGRLPERRGSVEAPIARHPRDRKRMAVVEGGRPARTDYEVLEESRFLSLLAVYPKTGRTHQIRVHMSHIGHPVFGDPKYGGRTRRLGGLPPGERKRAEELLRLVPRQALHSEVLGFVHPATGGYMEFRAEPPGDMSKLLEELGWGT
;
A
#
# COMPACT_ATOMS: atom_id res chain seq x y z
N PRO A 1 20.26 -5.43 14.40
CA PRO A 1 19.40 -6.62 14.58
C PRO A 1 19.49 -7.55 13.36
N LEU A 2 19.98 -8.78 13.54
CA LEU A 2 19.78 -9.84 12.56
C LEU A 2 18.27 -10.00 12.33
N ARG A 3 17.82 -9.95 11.08
CA ARG A 3 16.46 -10.28 10.67
C ARG A 3 16.49 -11.62 9.94
N PRO A 4 16.72 -12.74 10.66
CA PRO A 4 16.96 -14.02 10.00
C PRO A 4 15.78 -14.36 9.08
N GLY A 5 16.07 -14.51 7.79
CA GLY A 5 15.11 -14.93 6.78
C GLY A 5 14.21 -13.84 6.18
N LEU A 6 14.15 -12.61 6.72
CA LEU A 6 13.29 -11.56 6.14
C LEU A 6 13.93 -10.88 4.93
N VAL A 7 13.41 -11.21 3.74
CA VAL A 7 13.89 -10.68 2.45
C VAL A 7 13.21 -9.35 2.08
N HIS A 8 12.08 -9.04 2.73
CA HIS A 8 11.32 -7.81 2.56
C HIS A 8 10.56 -7.44 3.83
N ARG A 9 9.76 -6.38 3.78
CA ARG A 9 8.98 -5.89 4.93
C ARG A 9 7.67 -5.26 4.51
N LEU A 10 6.68 -5.38 5.40
CA LEU A 10 5.49 -4.55 5.42
C LEU A 10 5.62 -3.45 6.50
N ASP A 11 4.80 -2.41 6.39
CA ASP A 11 4.61 -1.49 7.50
C ASP A 11 3.86 -2.18 8.63
N LYS A 12 4.07 -1.74 9.88
CA LYS A 12 3.49 -2.39 11.07
C LYS A 12 1.99 -2.69 10.93
N ASP A 13 1.23 -1.75 10.36
CA ASP A 13 -0.22 -1.85 10.25
C ASP A 13 -0.69 -2.10 8.80
N THR A 14 0.21 -2.64 7.96
CA THR A 14 -0.14 -3.16 6.62
C THR A 14 -0.22 -4.67 6.70
N SER A 15 -1.36 -5.23 6.32
CA SER A 15 -1.62 -6.68 6.33
C SER A 15 -1.21 -7.32 5.01
N GLY A 16 -1.22 -8.66 4.95
CA GLY A 16 -1.09 -9.43 3.71
C GLY A 16 0.18 -10.27 3.62
N VAL A 17 0.51 -10.68 2.40
CA VAL A 17 1.52 -11.70 2.12
C VAL A 17 2.93 -11.25 2.52
N MET A 18 3.63 -12.13 3.24
CA MET A 18 5.05 -12.01 3.55
C MET A 18 5.79 -13.28 3.14
N VAL A 19 7.06 -13.13 2.75
CA VAL A 19 7.94 -14.26 2.40
C VAL A 19 9.10 -14.26 3.36
N VAL A 20 9.36 -15.43 3.94
CA VAL A 20 10.46 -15.66 4.88
C VAL A 20 11.31 -16.80 4.34
N ALA A 21 12.59 -16.51 4.09
CA ALA A 21 13.55 -17.52 3.67
C ALA A 21 13.93 -18.42 4.85
N LYS A 22 13.79 -19.74 4.66
CA LYS A 22 14.15 -20.75 5.67
C LYS A 22 15.61 -21.20 5.60
N THR A 23 16.31 -20.88 4.51
CA THR A 23 17.71 -21.24 4.30
C THR A 23 18.51 -20.01 3.86
N GLU A 24 19.83 -20.04 4.09
CA GLU A 24 20.70 -18.94 3.69
C GLU A 24 20.74 -18.74 2.17
N GLY A 25 20.80 -19.83 1.40
CA GLY A 25 20.75 -19.78 -0.07
C GLY A 25 19.47 -19.11 -0.57
N ALA A 26 18.30 -19.49 -0.03
CA ALA A 26 17.04 -18.85 -0.35
C ALA A 26 17.05 -17.36 0.04
N HIS A 27 17.59 -17.02 1.22
CA HIS A 27 17.67 -15.64 1.68
C HIS A 27 18.48 -14.76 0.72
N ARG A 28 19.67 -15.23 0.29
CA ARG A 28 20.52 -14.49 -0.66
C ARG A 28 19.81 -14.27 -2.00
N THR A 29 19.27 -15.33 -2.59
CA THR A 29 18.59 -15.29 -3.90
C THR A 29 17.36 -14.39 -3.88
N LEU A 30 16.48 -14.56 -2.89
CA LEU A 30 15.28 -13.73 -2.75
C LEU A 30 15.65 -12.27 -2.45
N SER A 31 16.59 -12.00 -1.54
CA SER A 31 17.02 -10.63 -1.24
C SER A 31 17.52 -9.89 -2.48
N LYS A 32 18.24 -10.59 -3.37
CA LYS A 32 18.68 -10.06 -4.66
C LYS A 32 17.48 -9.72 -5.55
N GLY A 33 16.53 -10.64 -5.73
CA GLY A 33 15.33 -10.42 -6.53
C GLY A 33 14.50 -9.21 -6.08
N TRP A 34 14.33 -9.02 -4.77
CA TRP A 34 13.66 -7.83 -4.22
C TRP A 34 14.42 -6.54 -4.47
N LYS A 35 15.75 -6.56 -4.38
CA LYS A 35 16.60 -5.40 -4.63
C LYS A 35 16.55 -4.97 -6.11
N GLU A 36 16.49 -5.94 -7.01
CA GLU A 36 16.47 -5.73 -8.47
C GLU A 36 15.05 -5.48 -9.02
N GLY A 37 14.01 -5.60 -8.18
CA GLY A 37 12.63 -5.41 -8.61
C GLY A 37 12.02 -6.59 -9.37
N GLY A 38 12.69 -7.75 -9.36
CA GLY A 38 12.24 -8.99 -10.01
C GLY A 38 11.13 -9.72 -9.27
N VAL A 39 10.26 -8.99 -8.58
CA VAL A 39 9.12 -9.55 -7.82
C VAL A 39 7.84 -8.83 -8.18
N PHE A 40 6.81 -9.61 -8.43
CA PHE A 40 5.46 -9.10 -8.64
C PHE A 40 4.82 -8.81 -7.30
N LYS A 41 4.20 -7.63 -7.17
CA LYS A 41 3.52 -7.17 -5.97
C LYS A 41 2.23 -6.48 -6.38
N ARG A 42 1.10 -6.96 -5.88
CA ARG A 42 -0.20 -6.29 -5.97
C ARG A 42 -0.73 -6.03 -4.57
N TYR A 43 -1.10 -4.78 -4.31
CA TYR A 43 -1.72 -4.35 -3.07
C TYR A 43 -3.14 -3.89 -3.35
N LEU A 44 -4.05 -4.11 -2.42
CA LEU A 44 -5.32 -3.40 -2.38
C LEU A 44 -5.16 -2.17 -1.48
N ALA A 45 -5.63 -1.02 -1.96
CA ALA A 45 -5.65 0.21 -1.19
C ALA A 45 -6.99 0.93 -1.35
N VAL A 46 -7.68 1.22 -0.25
CA VAL A 46 -8.77 2.20 -0.26
C VAL A 46 -8.18 3.57 -0.04
N VAL A 47 -8.42 4.50 -0.96
CA VAL A 47 -7.93 5.87 -0.89
C VAL A 47 -9.07 6.87 -0.87
N TRP A 48 -8.81 8.05 -0.33
CA TRP A 48 -9.76 9.15 -0.42
C TRP A 48 -9.92 9.65 -1.85
N GLY A 49 -11.13 10.10 -2.18
CA GLY A 49 -11.57 10.75 -3.42
C GLY A 49 -11.42 9.90 -4.67
N ARG A 50 -12.04 10.36 -5.75
CA ARG A 50 -12.01 9.71 -7.06
C ARG A 50 -10.78 10.10 -7.86
N LEU A 51 -10.09 9.12 -8.44
CA LEU A 51 -8.90 9.42 -9.24
C LEU A 51 -9.32 9.89 -10.64
N PRO A 52 -8.59 10.83 -11.26
CA PRO A 52 -8.96 11.36 -12.57
C PRO A 52 -8.85 10.31 -13.69
N GLU A 53 -7.94 9.33 -13.53
CA GLU A 53 -7.69 8.27 -14.50
C GLU A 53 -7.85 6.89 -13.86
N ARG A 54 -8.40 5.94 -14.63
CA ARG A 54 -8.56 4.54 -14.17
C ARG A 54 -7.24 3.83 -13.96
N ARG A 55 -6.17 4.20 -14.67
CA ARG A 55 -4.82 3.66 -14.51
C ARG A 55 -3.87 4.84 -14.46
N GLY A 56 -2.83 4.77 -13.63
CA GLY A 56 -1.85 5.83 -13.54
C GLY A 56 -0.55 5.38 -12.90
N SER A 57 0.41 6.30 -12.83
CA SER A 57 1.72 6.06 -12.23
C SER A 57 2.16 7.28 -11.43
N VAL A 58 2.73 7.04 -10.25
CA VAL A 58 3.36 8.06 -9.41
C VAL A 58 4.85 7.81 -9.39
N GLU A 59 5.60 8.67 -10.07
CA GLU A 59 7.06 8.67 -10.09
C GLU A 59 7.57 9.89 -9.31
N ALA A 60 7.87 9.68 -8.04
CA ALA A 60 8.30 10.75 -7.15
C ALA A 60 9.33 10.24 -6.13
N PRO A 61 10.52 10.86 -6.02
CA PRO A 61 11.56 10.38 -5.12
C PRO A 61 11.14 10.50 -3.65
N ILE A 62 11.50 9.50 -2.84
CA ILE A 62 11.13 9.44 -1.43
C ILE A 62 12.38 9.54 -0.54
N ALA A 63 12.32 10.47 0.40
CA ALA A 63 13.30 10.58 1.48
C ALA A 63 12.61 10.73 2.85
N ARG A 64 13.42 10.81 3.90
CA ARG A 64 12.92 11.12 5.24
C ARG A 64 12.38 12.55 5.24
N HIS A 65 11.26 12.79 5.90
CA HIS A 65 10.67 14.13 5.95
C HIS A 65 11.66 15.10 6.65
N PRO A 66 11.97 16.28 6.07
CA PRO A 66 13.03 17.16 6.59
C PRO A 66 12.84 17.58 8.04
N ARG A 67 11.58 17.81 8.44
CA ARG A 67 11.21 18.27 9.79
C ARG A 67 10.65 17.19 10.73
N ASP A 68 10.19 16.05 10.20
CA ASP A 68 9.56 15.00 11.00
C ASP A 68 10.26 13.67 10.72
N ARG A 69 11.21 13.33 11.58
CA ARG A 69 12.00 12.11 11.42
C ARG A 69 11.16 10.83 11.48
N LYS A 70 9.92 10.84 11.97
CA LYS A 70 9.07 9.64 11.94
C LYS A 70 8.39 9.47 10.58
N ARG A 71 8.36 10.49 9.72
CA ARG A 71 7.68 10.47 8.42
C ARG A 71 8.67 10.37 7.26
N MET A 72 8.17 9.80 6.18
CA MET A 72 8.75 9.86 4.84
C MET A 72 7.98 10.91 4.03
N ALA A 73 8.59 11.51 3.03
CA ALA A 73 7.95 12.48 2.16
C ALA A 73 8.50 12.34 0.74
N VAL A 74 7.77 12.89 -0.23
CA VAL A 74 8.35 13.21 -1.53
C VAL A 74 9.30 14.37 -1.33
N VAL A 75 10.57 14.17 -1.65
CA VAL A 75 11.65 15.14 -1.45
C VAL A 75 12.59 15.05 -2.64
N GLU A 76 12.91 16.20 -3.23
CA GLU A 76 13.92 16.30 -4.30
C GLU A 76 15.27 15.75 -3.82
N GLY A 77 15.99 15.03 -4.69
CA GLY A 77 17.20 14.30 -4.32
C GLY A 77 16.97 13.06 -3.43
N GLY A 78 15.72 12.71 -3.15
CA GLY A 78 15.36 11.47 -2.47
C GLY A 78 15.64 10.23 -3.32
N ARG A 79 15.38 9.04 -2.76
CA ARG A 79 15.57 7.78 -3.50
C ARG A 79 14.46 7.62 -4.54
N PRO A 80 14.80 7.30 -5.82
CA PRO A 80 13.79 7.05 -6.85
C PRO A 80 12.76 6.01 -6.39
N ALA A 81 11.50 6.33 -6.67
CA ALA A 81 10.37 5.47 -6.34
C ALA A 81 9.27 5.60 -7.39
N ARG A 82 8.71 4.46 -7.78
CA ARG A 82 7.59 4.35 -8.73
C ARG A 82 6.51 3.43 -8.20
N THR A 83 5.27 3.91 -8.26
CA THR A 83 4.08 3.16 -7.90
C THR A 83 3.05 3.29 -9.01
N ASP A 84 2.69 2.17 -9.64
CA ASP A 84 1.60 2.15 -10.62
C ASP A 84 0.30 1.76 -9.90
N TYR A 85 -0.85 2.18 -10.41
CA TYR A 85 -2.14 1.81 -9.85
C TYR A 85 -3.21 1.64 -10.92
N GLU A 86 -4.27 0.92 -10.54
CA GLU A 86 -5.50 0.75 -11.29
C GLU A 86 -6.69 0.91 -10.34
N VAL A 87 -7.69 1.69 -10.75
CA VAL A 87 -8.96 1.86 -10.06
C VAL A 87 -9.85 0.66 -10.34
N LEU A 88 -10.15 -0.10 -9.30
CA LEU A 88 -11.05 -1.26 -9.34
C LEU A 88 -12.50 -0.80 -9.17
N GLU A 89 -12.75 -0.07 -8.09
CA GLU A 89 -14.09 0.40 -7.72
C GLU A 89 -14.03 1.84 -7.20
N GLU A 90 -15.13 2.57 -7.31
CA GLU A 90 -15.26 3.93 -6.79
C GLU A 90 -16.61 4.17 -6.12
N SER A 91 -16.60 5.12 -5.19
CA SER A 91 -17.77 5.73 -4.59
C SER A 91 -17.67 7.25 -4.79
N ARG A 92 -18.55 8.02 -4.15
CA ARG A 92 -18.49 9.49 -4.24
C ARG A 92 -17.20 10.08 -3.67
N PHE A 93 -16.63 9.47 -2.63
CA PHE A 93 -15.52 10.05 -1.89
C PHE A 93 -14.39 9.06 -1.56
N LEU A 94 -14.44 7.82 -2.05
CA LEU A 94 -13.38 6.80 -1.93
C LEU A 94 -13.20 6.05 -3.24
N SER A 95 -11.98 5.55 -3.48
CA SER A 95 -11.68 4.60 -4.56
C SER A 95 -10.91 3.40 -4.01
N LEU A 96 -11.23 2.20 -4.50
CA LEU A 96 -10.44 0.98 -4.30
C LEU A 96 -9.44 0.86 -5.45
N LEU A 97 -8.17 0.70 -5.09
CA LEU A 97 -7.08 0.56 -6.03
C LEU A 97 -6.41 -0.81 -5.94
N ALA A 98 -6.08 -1.39 -7.09
CA ALA A 98 -4.95 -2.30 -7.22
C ALA A 98 -3.68 -1.47 -7.40
N VAL A 99 -2.70 -1.65 -6.53
CA VAL A 99 -1.47 -0.86 -6.49
C VAL A 99 -0.24 -1.75 -6.68
N TYR A 100 0.65 -1.34 -7.56
CA TYR A 100 1.82 -2.09 -8.01
C TYR A 100 3.11 -1.30 -7.73
N PRO A 101 3.67 -1.39 -6.51
CA PRO A 101 4.92 -0.70 -6.19
C PRO A 101 6.09 -1.35 -6.93
N LYS A 102 6.66 -0.65 -7.93
CA LYS A 102 7.82 -1.14 -8.70
C LYS A 102 9.10 -1.10 -7.87
N THR A 103 9.20 -0.12 -6.97
CA THR A 103 10.25 -0.04 -5.95
C THR A 103 9.74 -0.46 -4.57
N GLY A 104 10.61 -0.47 -3.56
CA GLY A 104 10.29 -0.88 -2.18
C GLY A 104 10.70 0.14 -1.12
N ARG A 105 10.37 1.43 -1.31
CA ARG A 105 10.73 2.47 -0.33
C ARG A 105 9.82 2.41 0.90
N THR A 106 10.31 2.89 2.04
CA THR A 106 9.53 2.91 3.30
C THR A 106 8.29 3.78 3.12
N HIS A 107 7.12 3.26 3.49
CA HIS A 107 5.81 3.92 3.37
C HIS A 107 5.46 4.35 1.93
N GLN A 108 6.07 3.74 0.90
CA GLN A 108 6.00 4.25 -0.48
C GLN A 108 4.58 4.53 -0.97
N ILE A 109 3.69 3.51 -0.93
CA ILE A 109 2.30 3.66 -1.38
C ILE A 109 1.62 4.79 -0.60
N ARG A 110 1.73 4.78 0.73
CA ARG A 110 1.09 5.77 1.62
C ARG A 110 1.54 7.21 1.31
N VAL A 111 2.83 7.40 1.08
CA VAL A 111 3.42 8.71 0.73
C VAL A 111 3.00 9.15 -0.66
N HIS A 112 3.12 8.29 -1.66
CA HIS A 112 2.74 8.60 -3.05
C HIS A 112 1.25 8.93 -3.17
N MET A 113 0.38 8.12 -2.57
CA MET A 113 -1.06 8.36 -2.57
C MET A 113 -1.40 9.67 -1.87
N SER A 114 -0.76 9.98 -0.72
CA SER A 114 -0.94 11.28 -0.05
C SER A 114 -0.38 12.47 -0.85
N HIS A 115 0.71 12.26 -1.59
CA HIS A 115 1.37 13.27 -2.42
C HIS A 115 0.47 13.71 -3.59
N ILE A 116 -0.16 12.75 -4.28
CA ILE A 116 -1.13 13.05 -5.35
C ILE A 116 -2.50 13.49 -4.82
N GLY A 117 -2.63 13.69 -3.51
CA GLY A 117 -3.85 14.18 -2.88
C GLY A 117 -4.88 13.11 -2.53
N HIS A 118 -4.63 11.83 -2.78
CA HIS A 118 -5.51 10.70 -2.49
C HIS A 118 -4.96 9.84 -1.33
N PRO A 119 -4.82 10.36 -0.10
CA PRO A 119 -4.21 9.59 0.98
C PRO A 119 -4.97 8.28 1.24
N VAL A 120 -4.23 7.24 1.64
CA VAL A 120 -4.83 5.94 2.01
C VAL A 120 -5.81 6.15 3.16
N PHE A 121 -7.03 5.64 3.02
CA PHE A 121 -8.10 5.77 3.99
C PHE A 121 -7.69 5.14 5.34
N GLY A 122 -8.05 5.78 6.45
CA GLY A 122 -7.68 5.33 7.79
C GLY A 122 -6.22 5.56 8.19
N ASP A 123 -5.34 5.99 7.28
CA ASP A 123 -3.92 6.20 7.56
C ASP A 123 -3.68 7.31 8.60
N PRO A 124 -3.17 6.99 9.81
CA PRO A 124 -3.00 7.97 10.88
C PRO A 124 -1.82 8.93 10.64
N LYS A 125 -0.90 8.61 9.74
CA LYS A 125 0.35 9.36 9.53
C LYS A 125 0.30 10.24 8.29
N TYR A 126 -0.44 9.86 7.26
CA TYR A 126 -0.40 10.51 5.95
C TYR A 126 -1.70 11.20 5.56
N GLY A 127 -2.51 11.57 6.55
CA GLY A 127 -3.73 12.36 6.36
C GLY A 127 -4.97 11.53 6.03
N GLY A 128 -4.88 10.21 6.13
CA GLY A 128 -5.97 9.27 5.84
C GLY A 128 -7.13 9.30 6.83
N ARG A 129 -6.98 9.93 8.00
CA ARG A 129 -8.06 10.05 8.99
C ARG A 129 -8.82 11.37 8.96
N THR A 130 -8.21 12.45 8.46
CA THR A 130 -8.76 13.81 8.68
C THR A 130 -8.71 14.71 7.46
N ARG A 131 -7.73 14.56 6.55
CA ARG A 131 -7.39 15.58 5.54
C ARG A 131 -8.54 15.90 4.57
N ARG A 132 -9.44 14.94 4.33
CA ARG A 132 -10.54 15.06 3.36
C ARG A 132 -11.91 15.27 4.01
N LEU A 133 -12.06 14.99 5.32
CA LEU A 133 -13.36 15.03 6.01
C LEU A 133 -14.01 16.41 5.98
N GLY A 134 -13.23 17.47 6.22
CA GLY A 134 -13.75 18.84 6.28
C GLY A 134 -14.31 19.37 4.96
N GLY A 135 -13.86 18.82 3.83
CA GLY A 135 -14.33 19.20 2.49
C GLY A 135 -15.58 18.45 2.03
N LEU A 136 -16.07 17.47 2.79
CA LEU A 136 -17.25 16.69 2.41
C LEU A 136 -18.55 17.37 2.84
N PRO A 137 -19.63 17.21 2.04
CA PRO A 137 -21.00 17.53 2.47
C PRO A 137 -21.38 16.82 3.78
N PRO A 138 -22.30 17.36 4.59
CA PRO A 138 -22.62 16.80 5.91
C PRO A 138 -22.97 15.30 5.90
N GLY A 139 -23.77 14.84 4.93
CA GLY A 139 -24.14 13.43 4.82
C GLY A 139 -22.96 12.51 4.49
N GLU A 140 -22.11 12.92 3.55
CA GLU A 140 -20.90 12.16 3.16
C GLU A 140 -19.85 12.17 4.27
N ARG A 141 -19.71 13.28 4.99
CA ARG A 141 -18.83 13.36 6.17
C ARG A 141 -19.24 12.35 7.23
N LYS A 142 -20.52 12.31 7.60
CA LYS A 142 -21.05 11.37 8.59
C LYS A 142 -20.76 9.92 8.16
N ARG A 143 -21.07 9.57 6.91
CA ARG A 143 -20.78 8.24 6.36
C ARG A 143 -19.29 7.93 6.41
N ALA A 144 -18.43 8.87 6.01
CA ALA A 144 -17.00 8.64 6.02
C ALA A 144 -16.42 8.46 7.44
N GLU A 145 -16.96 9.17 8.44
CA GLU A 145 -16.61 8.97 9.85
C GLU A 145 -17.02 7.59 10.37
N GLU A 146 -18.20 7.09 9.99
CA GLU A 146 -18.64 5.72 10.30
C GLU A 146 -17.69 4.69 9.71
N LEU A 147 -17.34 4.83 8.42
CA LEU A 147 -16.39 3.94 7.75
C LEU A 147 -14.97 4.01 8.38
N LEU A 148 -14.52 5.19 8.83
CA LEU A 148 -13.23 5.35 9.52
C LEU A 148 -13.15 4.63 10.87
N ARG A 149 -14.30 4.29 11.49
CA ARG A 149 -14.34 3.48 12.72
C ARG A 149 -14.10 2.00 12.41
N LEU A 150 -14.44 1.54 11.21
CA LEU A 150 -14.22 0.15 10.79
C LEU A 150 -12.74 -0.13 10.55
N VAL A 151 -11.97 0.85 10.06
CA VAL A 151 -10.55 0.69 9.73
C VAL A 151 -9.69 1.67 10.53
N PRO A 152 -9.12 1.25 11.68
CA PRO A 152 -8.32 2.11 12.55
C PRO A 152 -6.89 2.37 12.06
N ARG A 153 -6.49 1.73 10.95
CA ARG A 153 -5.15 1.78 10.33
C ARG A 153 -5.24 2.17 8.85
N GLN A 154 -4.11 2.25 8.15
CA GLN A 154 -4.15 2.38 6.69
C GLN A 154 -4.90 1.20 6.05
N ALA A 155 -5.94 1.48 5.26
CA ALA A 155 -6.67 0.51 4.44
C ALA A 155 -5.79 0.05 3.26
N LEU A 156 -4.70 -0.64 3.59
CA LEU A 156 -3.67 -1.13 2.68
C LEU A 156 -3.34 -2.58 3.01
N HIS A 157 -3.39 -3.43 1.99
CA HIS A 157 -3.24 -4.88 2.10
C HIS A 157 -2.35 -5.41 0.97
N SER A 158 -1.29 -6.15 1.32
CA SER A 158 -0.42 -6.86 0.36
C SER A 158 -1.12 -8.13 -0.11
N GLU A 159 -1.95 -7.99 -1.13
CA GLU A 159 -2.86 -9.05 -1.59
C GLU A 159 -2.14 -10.16 -2.35
N VAL A 160 -1.28 -9.83 -3.32
CA VAL A 160 -0.58 -10.82 -4.16
C VAL A 160 0.91 -10.54 -4.17
N LEU A 161 1.69 -11.62 -4.03
CA LEU A 161 3.14 -11.60 -4.14
C LEU A 161 3.61 -12.75 -5.02
N GLY A 162 4.33 -12.43 -6.09
CA GLY A 162 4.86 -13.38 -7.06
C GLY A 162 6.38 -13.28 -7.17
N PHE A 163 7.06 -14.42 -7.22
CA PHE A 163 8.52 -14.49 -7.34
C PHE A 163 8.98 -15.84 -7.90
N VAL A 164 10.22 -15.89 -8.40
CA VAL A 164 10.86 -17.13 -8.82
C VAL A 164 11.38 -17.89 -7.60
N HIS A 165 10.93 -19.13 -7.42
CA HIS A 165 11.31 -19.96 -6.29
C HIS A 165 12.84 -20.23 -6.30
N PRO A 166 13.55 -19.97 -5.18
CA PRO A 166 15.00 -19.86 -5.20
C PRO A 166 15.75 -21.20 -5.38
N ALA A 167 15.07 -22.34 -5.20
CA ALA A 167 15.66 -23.66 -5.37
C ALA A 167 15.22 -24.34 -6.69
N THR A 168 13.99 -24.10 -7.15
CA THR A 168 13.44 -24.80 -8.32
C THR A 168 13.45 -23.95 -9.59
N GLY A 169 13.62 -22.63 -9.48
CA GLY A 169 13.57 -21.71 -10.62
C GLY A 169 12.17 -21.50 -11.22
N GLY A 170 11.13 -22.16 -10.69
CA GLY A 170 9.75 -21.99 -11.12
C GLY A 170 9.12 -20.71 -10.54
N TYR A 171 8.31 -20.02 -11.34
CA TYR A 171 7.51 -18.89 -10.86
C TYR A 171 6.40 -19.37 -9.93
N MET A 172 6.15 -18.64 -8.84
CA MET A 172 5.09 -18.92 -7.88
C MET A 172 4.40 -17.63 -7.46
N GLU A 173 3.10 -17.71 -7.19
CA GLU A 173 2.31 -16.61 -6.63
C GLU A 173 1.57 -17.06 -5.38
N PHE A 174 1.48 -16.14 -4.42
CA PHE A 174 0.74 -16.31 -3.19
C PHE A 174 -0.24 -15.16 -3.02
N ARG A 175 -1.45 -15.50 -2.57
CA ARG A 175 -2.55 -14.56 -2.32
C ARG A 175 -2.93 -14.59 -0.85
N ALA A 176 -3.25 -13.44 -0.29
CA ALA A 176 -3.92 -13.30 1.00
C ALA A 176 -5.24 -12.54 0.80
N GLU A 177 -6.28 -12.99 1.50
CA GLU A 177 -7.55 -12.27 1.55
C GLU A 177 -7.44 -11.03 2.46
N PRO A 178 -8.19 -9.94 2.17
CA PRO A 178 -8.25 -8.80 3.06
C PRO A 178 -8.65 -9.22 4.48
N PRO A 179 -8.02 -8.64 5.52
CA PRO A 179 -8.43 -8.90 6.90
C PRO A 179 -9.80 -8.26 7.20
N GLY A 180 -10.46 -8.76 8.25
CA GLY A 180 -11.86 -8.44 8.53
C GLY A 180 -12.21 -6.96 8.73
N ASP A 181 -11.27 -6.10 9.12
CA ASP A 181 -11.50 -4.64 9.16
C ASP A 181 -11.68 -4.07 7.75
N MET A 182 -10.82 -4.48 6.82
CA MET A 182 -10.88 -4.08 5.43
C MET A 182 -12.02 -4.77 4.69
N SER A 183 -12.26 -6.08 4.90
CA SER A 183 -13.40 -6.76 4.25
C SER A 183 -14.74 -6.12 4.61
N LYS A 184 -14.95 -5.77 5.89
CA LYS A 184 -16.16 -5.04 6.32
C LYS A 184 -16.28 -3.66 5.68
N LEU A 185 -15.16 -2.93 5.53
CA LEU A 185 -15.16 -1.66 4.82
C LEU A 185 -15.59 -1.83 3.35
N LEU A 186 -15.09 -2.85 2.66
CA LEU A 186 -15.43 -3.12 1.26
C LEU A 186 -16.90 -3.53 1.12
N GLU A 187 -17.40 -4.38 2.01
CA GLU A 187 -18.82 -4.78 2.09
C GLU A 187 -19.75 -3.58 2.28
N GLU A 188 -19.43 -2.69 3.23
CA GLU A 188 -20.19 -1.45 3.48
C GLU A 188 -20.17 -0.47 2.29
N LEU A 189 -19.19 -0.62 1.39
CA LEU A 189 -19.11 0.14 0.15
C LEU A 189 -19.76 -0.58 -1.04
N GLY A 190 -20.24 -1.81 -0.85
CA GLY A 190 -20.78 -2.66 -1.90
C GLY A 190 -19.74 -3.15 -2.89
N TRP A 191 -18.46 -3.16 -2.50
CA TRP A 191 -17.34 -3.60 -3.35
C TRP A 191 -17.04 -5.07 -3.06
N GLY A 192 -17.34 -5.94 -4.01
CA GLY A 192 -16.94 -7.35 -3.96
C GLY A 192 -15.43 -7.50 -4.17
N THR A 193 -14.82 -8.44 -3.43
CA THR A 193 -13.45 -8.91 -3.67
C THR A 193 -13.45 -10.39 -4.01
#